data_AF-A0A402BTU7-F1
#
_entry.id   AF-A0A402BTU7-F1
#
_cell.length_a   1.000
_cell.length_b   1.000
_cell.length_c   1.000
_cell.angle_alpha   90.00
_cell.angle_beta   90.00
_cell.angle_gamma   90.00
#
_symmetry.space_group_name_H-M   'P 1'
#
loop_
_entity.id
_entity.type
_entity.pdbx_description
1 polymer ?
#
loop_
_entity_poly.entity_id
_entity_poly.type
_entity_poly.pdbx_seq_one_letter_code
_entity_poly.pdbx_strand_id
1 'polypeptide(L)' 'MIELQSAASSQLAIMKTKIKFVDWCMVCMSLLWLATIDFKHMTTLNWIAGGSIVGYMILYVIRRMMRK' A
#
# COMPACT_ATOMS: atom_id res chain seq x y z
N MET A 1 -35.59 6.40 -2.75
CA MET A 1 -34.53 5.57 -3.38
C MET A 1 -33.30 6.37 -3.80
N ILE A 2 -33.44 7.63 -4.25
CA ILE A 2 -32.32 8.50 -4.68
C ILE A 2 -31.32 8.82 -3.53
N GLU A 3 -31.82 9.01 -2.30
CA GLU A 3 -30.97 9.36 -1.15
C GLU A 3 -30.04 8.23 -0.69
N LEU A 4 -30.49 6.97 -0.80
CA LEU A 4 -29.67 5.78 -0.47
C LEU A 4 -28.49 5.62 -1.45
N GLN A 5 -28.68 5.96 -2.72
CA GLN A 5 -27.64 5.86 -3.75
C GLN A 5 -26.62 7.02 -3.66
N SER A 6 -27.07 8.20 -3.23
CA SER A 6 -26.20 9.34 -2.89
C SER A 6 -25.32 9.07 -1.66
N ALA A 7 -25.89 8.46 -0.62
CA ALA A 7 -25.12 8.07 0.57
C ALA A 7 -24.08 6.97 0.26
N ALA A 8 -24.44 5.98 -0.55
CA ALA A 8 -23.53 4.90 -0.96
C ALA A 8 -22.34 5.42 -1.79
N SER A 9 -22.58 6.35 -2.73
CA SER A 9 -21.51 6.96 -3.54
C SER A 9 -20.58 7.85 -2.70
N SER A 10 -21.13 8.55 -1.71
CA SER A 10 -20.36 9.34 -0.74
C SER A 10 -19.45 8.47 0.14
N GLN A 11 -19.97 7.35 0.66
CA GLN A 11 -19.20 6.36 1.42
C GLN A 11 -18.07 5.73 0.57
N LEU A 12 -18.34 5.48 -0.72
CA LEU A 12 -17.37 4.92 -1.66
C LEU A 12 -16.24 5.90 -1.98
N ALA A 13 -16.53 7.20 -2.04
CA ALA A 13 -15.52 8.26 -2.18
C ALA A 13 -14.65 8.40 -0.93
N ILE A 14 -15.24 8.30 0.26
CA ILE A 14 -14.52 8.30 1.54
C ILE A 14 -13.64 7.07 1.66
N MET A 15 -14.16 5.87 1.33
CA MET A 15 -13.38 4.62 1.31
C MET A 15 -12.20 4.71 0.34
N LYS A 16 -12.40 5.22 -0.88
CA LYS A 16 -11.31 5.40 -1.86
C LYS A 16 -10.21 6.32 -1.33
N THR A 17 -10.57 7.38 -0.60
CA THR A 17 -9.59 8.30 0.00
C THR A 17 -8.81 7.64 1.14
N LYS A 18 -9.49 6.87 2.00
CA LYS A 18 -8.82 6.10 3.07
C LYS A 18 -7.88 5.03 2.53
N ILE A 19 -8.26 4.31 1.48
CA ILE A 19 -7.39 3.30 0.84
C ILE A 19 -6.12 3.95 0.30
N LYS A 20 -6.23 5.11 -0.37
CA LYS A 20 -5.05 5.85 -0.85
C LYS A 20 -4.11 6.29 0.28
N PHE A 21 -4.66 6.67 1.43
CA PHE A 21 -3.87 7.05 2.61
C PHE A 21 -3.15 5.85 3.22
N VAL A 22 -3.85 4.72 3.38
CA VAL A 22 -3.26 3.46 3.86
C VAL A 22 -2.14 2.99 2.93
N ASP A 23 -2.34 3.04 1.62
CA ASP A 23 -1.31 2.70 0.63
C ASP A 23 -0.05 3.58 0.79
N TRP A 24 -0.23 4.89 1.00
CA TRP A 24 0.87 5.82 1.23
C TRP A 24 1.61 5.54 2.54
N CYS A 25 0.89 5.27 3.63
CA CYS A 25 1.50 4.87 4.89
C CYS A 25 2.30 3.57 4.74
N MET A 26 1.80 2.61 3.96
CA MET A 26 2.45 1.33 3.72
C MET A 26 3.76 1.51 2.93
N VAL A 27 3.77 2.41 1.94
CA VAL A 27 4.99 2.82 1.21
C VAL A 27 6.01 3.46 2.14
N CYS A 28 5.59 4.40 3.00
CA CYS A 28 6.49 5.05 3.96
C CYS A 28 7.08 4.05 4.97
N MET A 29 6.27 3.15 5.51
CA MET A 29 6.75 2.09 6.41
C MET A 29 7.74 1.14 5.72
N SER A 30 7.52 0.85 4.45
CA SER A 30 8.43 0.02 3.64
C SER A 30 9.80 0.70 3.43
N LEU A 31 9.81 2.01 3.18
CA LEU A 31 11.04 2.80 3.03
C LEU A 31 11.81 2.92 4.35
N LEU A 32 11.11 3.14 5.46
CA LEU A 32 11.70 3.14 6.82
C LEU A 32 12.32 1.79 7.14
N TRP A 33 11.62 0.69 6.84
CA TRP A 33 12.13 -0.66 7.03
C TRP A 33 13.39 -0.92 6.21
N LEU A 34 13.40 -0.51 4.93
CA LEU A 34 14.57 -0.63 4.05
C LEU A 34 15.77 0.19 4.57
N ALA A 35 15.52 1.38 5.11
CA ALA A 35 16.57 2.25 5.67
C ALA A 35 17.14 1.73 6.99
N THR A 36 16.37 0.94 7.75
CA THR A 36 16.78 0.41 9.06
C THR A 36 17.48 -0.95 8.95
N ILE A 37 17.42 -1.60 7.79
CA ILE A 37 18.04 -2.90 7.59
C ILE A 37 19.54 -2.77 7.45
N ASP A 38 20.24 -3.52 8.30
CA ASP A 38 21.64 -3.86 8.09
C ASP A 38 21.73 -5.12 7.21
N PHE A 39 22.09 -4.93 5.94
CA PHE A 39 22.27 -6.01 4.97
C PHE A 39 23.40 -6.98 5.34
N LYS A 40 24.30 -6.61 6.26
CA LYS A 40 25.48 -7.40 6.62
C LYS A 40 25.17 -8.52 7.62
N HIS A 41 24.08 -8.41 8.39
CA HIS A 41 23.64 -9.38 9.38
C HIS A 41 22.19 -9.86 9.15
N MET A 42 21.74 -9.82 7.89
CA MET A 42 20.37 -10.20 7.54
C MET A 42 20.09 -11.69 7.77
N THR A 43 19.13 -11.98 8.64
CA THR A 43 18.53 -13.32 8.78
C THR A 43 17.63 -13.63 7.60
N THR A 44 17.48 -14.92 7.24
CA THR A 44 16.65 -15.39 6.11
C THR A 44 15.20 -14.87 6.18
N LEU A 45 14.67 -14.67 7.39
CA LEU A 45 13.35 -14.07 7.62
C LEU A 45 13.25 -12.62 7.14
N ASN A 46 14.27 -11.80 7.37
CA ASN A 46 14.30 -10.41 6.89
C ASN A 46 14.39 -10.37 5.36
N TRP A 47 15.06 -11.35 4.73
CA TRP A 47 15.15 -11.42 3.28
C TRP A 47 13.79 -11.72 2.62
N ILE A 48 13.04 -12.67 3.18
CA ILE A 48 11.68 -13.01 2.73
C ILE A 48 10.71 -11.85 2.97
N ALA A 49 10.79 -11.21 4.15
CA ALA A 49 9.99 -10.04 4.47
C ALA A 49 10.24 -8.90 3.48
N GLY A 50 11.51 -8.64 3.14
CA GLY A 50 11.88 -7.61 2.17
C GLY A 50 11.41 -7.90 0.76
N GLY A 51 11.57 -9.15 0.30
CA GLY A 51 11.03 -9.57 -1.00
C GLY A 51 9.51 -9.40 -1.08
N SER A 52 8.78 -9.71 0.00
CA SER A 52 7.32 -9.57 0.07
C SER A 52 6.89 -8.09 0.03
N ILE A 53 7.60 -7.22 0.75
CA ILE A 53 7.36 -5.77 0.79
C ILE A 53 7.63 -5.15 -0.58
N VAL A 54 8.78 -5.45 -1.20
CA VAL A 54 9.15 -4.94 -2.51
C VAL A 54 8.18 -5.44 -3.59
N GLY A 55 7.82 -6.73 -3.56
CA GLY A 55 6.83 -7.30 -4.49
C GLY A 55 5.45 -6.63 -4.38
N TYR A 56 5.00 -6.35 -3.16
CA TYR A 56 3.77 -5.59 -2.93
C TYR A 56 3.86 -4.17 -3.51
N MET A 57 4.99 -3.48 -3.31
CA MET A 57 5.24 -2.15 -3.85
C MET A 57 5.18 -2.11 -5.39
N ILE A 58 5.79 -3.10 -6.06
CA ILE A 58 5.77 -3.23 -7.52
C ILE A 58 4.33 -3.46 -8.02
N LEU A 59 3.60 -4.39 -7.41
CA LEU A 59 2.20 -4.64 -7.75
C LEU A 59 1.31 -3.40 -7.53
N TYR A 60 1.58 -2.64 -6.47
CA TYR A 60 0.89 -1.38 -6.20
C TYR A 60 1.12 -0.36 -7.32
N VAL A 61 2.38 -0.15 -7.74
CA VAL A 61 2.72 0.76 -8.85
C VAL A 61 2.08 0.32 -10.16
N ILE A 62 2.13 -0.97 -10.49
CA ILE A 62 1.51 -1.53 -11.71
C ILE A 62 -0.01 -1.31 -11.70
N ARG A 63 -0.70 -1.62 -10.59
CA ARG A 63 -2.15 -1.36 -10.46
C ARG A 63 -2.51 0.12 -10.52
N ARG A 64 -1.60 1.00 -10.10
CA ARG A 64 -1.79 2.45 -10.19
C ARG A 64 -1.58 2.96 -11.63
N MET A 65 -0.66 2.37 -12.38
CA MET A 65 -0.42 2.67 -13.80
C MET A 65 -1.56 2.18 -14.70
N MET A 66 -2.10 0.98 -14.46
CA MET A 66 -3.20 0.41 -15.27
C MET A 66 -4.58 1.03 -14.99
N ARG A 67 -4.74 1.79 -13.90
CA ARG A 67 -5.99 2.50 -13.55
C ARG A 67 -5.98 3.97 -13.96
N LYS A 68 -4.99 4.41 -14.74
CA LYS A 68 -5.00 5.67 -15.49
C LYS A 68 -5.49 5.40 -16.90
#